data_AF-A0A843GPE1-F1
#
_entry.id   AF-A0A843GPE1-F1
#
_cell.length_a   1.000
_cell.length_b   1.000
_cell.length_c   1.000
_cell.angle_alpha   90.00
_cell.angle_beta   90.00
_cell.angle_gamma   90.00
#
_symmetry.space_group_name_H-M   'P 1'
#
loop_
_entity.id
_entity.type
_entity.pdbx_description
1 polymer ?
#
loop_
_entity_poly.entity_id
_entity_poly.type
_entity_poly.pdbx_seq_one_letter_code
_entity_poly.pdbx_strand_id
1 'polypeptide(L)'
;MKNRKRFIKEEKGSMYDLMRAVEDRIYDLEDDFSESLDEAVSEDDVRELTLFIPNAAPLSTAINATIDNLKRKIKRGVYDEDKAIKAWENIADAGIKLYDKWYGSGRGSLTMLDKPTRHEIAIRLMDDYDEQVHEDDVQESLRLREEESDKRWLNTEVTKDEYKKLKKFLVDNDIKHEASGAYNLIHVEVYVDEYEKKKLNDFLDTLDEGCHGRRK
;
A
#
# COMPACT_ATOMS: atom_id res chain seq x y z
N MET A 1 -10.97 -3.28 68.15
CA MET A 1 -10.38 -3.64 66.85
C MET A 1 -11.28 -4.64 66.14
N LYS A 2 -11.90 -4.28 65.01
CA LYS A 2 -12.63 -5.20 64.12
C LYS A 2 -12.26 -4.85 62.67
N ASN A 3 -11.48 -5.73 62.04
CA ASN A 3 -11.14 -5.69 60.62
C ASN A 3 -12.40 -5.95 59.78
N ARG A 4 -12.73 -5.07 58.82
CA ARG A 4 -13.66 -5.38 57.72
C ARG A 4 -12.87 -5.57 56.43
N LYS A 5 -12.82 -6.82 55.98
CA LYS A 5 -12.28 -7.24 54.68
C LYS A 5 -13.20 -6.72 53.56
N ARG A 6 -12.62 -6.08 52.54
CA ARG A 6 -13.30 -5.82 51.26
C ARG A 6 -13.45 -7.14 50.51
N PHE A 7 -14.66 -7.47 50.09
CA PHE A 7 -14.94 -8.50 49.09
C PHE A 7 -14.88 -7.84 47.71
N ILE A 8 -13.95 -8.26 46.87
CA ILE A 8 -14.05 -8.09 45.41
C ILE A 8 -14.49 -9.45 44.89
N LYS A 9 -15.68 -9.50 44.27
CA LYS A 9 -16.13 -10.68 43.51
C LYS A 9 -15.37 -10.67 42.19
N GLU A 10 -14.56 -11.69 41.94
CA GLU A 10 -14.09 -12.02 40.59
C GLU A 10 -15.23 -12.75 39.87
N GLU A 11 -15.80 -12.14 38.83
CA GLU A 11 -16.57 -12.88 37.82
C GLU A 11 -15.60 -13.34 36.73
N LYS A 12 -15.23 -14.62 36.78
CA LYS A 12 -14.48 -15.29 35.70
C LYS A 12 -15.46 -16.14 34.92
N GLY A 13 -16.10 -15.55 33.91
CA GLY A 13 -16.40 -16.30 32.70
C GLY A 13 -15.05 -16.63 32.06
N SER A 14 -14.80 -17.91 31.76
CA SER A 14 -13.52 -18.33 31.21
C SER A 14 -13.29 -17.59 29.89
N MET A 15 -12.06 -17.15 29.61
CA MET A 15 -11.73 -16.55 28.31
C MET A 15 -12.16 -17.47 27.14
N TYR A 16 -12.20 -18.78 27.37
CA TYR A 16 -12.75 -19.77 26.45
C TYR A 16 -14.26 -19.64 26.20
N ASP A 17 -15.06 -19.25 27.18
CA ASP A 17 -16.50 -19.03 27.00
C ASP A 17 -16.75 -17.76 26.17
N LEU A 18 -15.92 -16.73 26.36
CA LEU A 18 -15.94 -15.53 25.54
C LEU A 18 -15.45 -15.78 24.12
N MET A 19 -14.38 -16.56 23.95
CA MET A 19 -13.88 -16.94 22.62
C MET A 19 -14.90 -17.79 21.87
N ARG A 20 -15.55 -18.75 22.54
CA ARG A 20 -16.62 -19.56 21.93
C ARG A 20 -17.84 -18.71 21.54
N ALA A 21 -18.26 -17.77 22.38
CA ALA A 21 -19.36 -16.88 22.03
C ALA A 21 -19.02 -15.92 20.88
N VAL A 22 -17.73 -15.59 20.69
CA VAL A 22 -17.24 -14.83 19.53
C VAL A 22 -17.19 -15.71 18.29
N GLU A 23 -16.70 -16.95 18.39
CA GLU A 23 -16.69 -17.93 17.30
C GLU A 23 -18.09 -18.27 16.83
N ASP A 24 -19.02 -18.57 17.75
CA ASP A 24 -20.43 -18.85 17.43
C ASP A 24 -21.07 -17.66 16.71
N ARG A 25 -20.74 -16.43 17.12
CA ARG A 25 -21.23 -15.21 16.45
C ARG A 25 -20.58 -14.96 15.08
N ILE A 26 -19.33 -15.36 14.89
CA ILE A 26 -18.67 -15.30 13.57
C ILE A 26 -19.34 -16.32 12.64
N TYR A 27 -19.60 -17.53 13.11
CA TYR A 27 -20.32 -18.54 12.35
C TYR A 27 -21.73 -18.10 11.98
N ASP A 28 -22.49 -17.51 12.91
CA ASP A 28 -23.83 -16.97 12.61
C ASP A 28 -23.77 -15.82 11.57
N LEU A 29 -22.70 -15.01 11.57
CA LEU A 29 -22.51 -13.92 10.59
C LEU A 29 -22.04 -14.44 9.23
N GLU A 30 -21.23 -15.49 9.20
CA GLU A 30 -20.80 -16.17 7.98
C GLU A 30 -21.96 -16.96 7.35
N ASP A 31 -22.87 -17.52 8.16
CA ASP A 31 -24.07 -18.22 7.70
C ASP A 31 -25.12 -17.23 7.16
N ASP A 32 -25.35 -16.08 7.81
CA ASP A 32 -26.20 -14.99 7.27
C ASP A 32 -25.63 -14.41 5.95
N PHE A 33 -24.30 -14.42 5.77
CA PHE A 33 -23.64 -14.03 4.52
C PHE A 33 -23.78 -15.10 3.43
N SER A 34 -23.64 -16.37 3.81
CA SER A 34 -23.80 -17.56 2.94
C SER A 34 -25.26 -17.74 2.49
N GLU A 35 -26.24 -17.57 3.36
CA GLU A 35 -27.67 -17.70 3.04
C GLU A 35 -28.17 -16.56 2.14
N SER A 36 -27.43 -15.43 2.08
CA SER A 36 -27.69 -14.34 1.13
C SER A 36 -27.23 -14.62 -0.31
N LEU A 37 -26.46 -15.70 -0.55
CA LEU A 37 -25.91 -16.06 -1.86
C LEU A 37 -26.82 -17.01 -2.69
N ASP A 38 -27.95 -17.46 -2.13
CA ASP A 38 -28.90 -18.33 -2.85
C ASP A 38 -29.87 -17.57 -3.78
N GLU A 39 -29.85 -16.23 -3.76
CA GLU A 39 -30.46 -15.40 -4.80
C GLU A 39 -29.49 -15.29 -5.98
N ALA A 40 -29.84 -15.94 -7.10
CA ALA A 40 -29.02 -15.94 -8.31
C ALA A 40 -28.80 -14.50 -8.80
N VAL A 41 -27.55 -14.04 -8.70
CA VAL A 41 -27.11 -12.73 -9.21
C VAL A 41 -27.49 -12.58 -10.68
N SER A 42 -28.15 -11.48 -11.01
CA SER A 42 -28.54 -11.17 -12.39
C SER A 42 -27.34 -10.64 -13.18
N GLU A 43 -26.61 -11.54 -13.84
CA GLU A 43 -25.43 -11.19 -14.65
C GLU A 43 -25.70 -10.15 -15.74
N ASP A 44 -26.91 -10.14 -16.29
CA ASP A 44 -27.30 -9.14 -17.28
C ASP A 44 -27.38 -7.74 -16.66
N ASP A 45 -28.00 -7.61 -15.49
CA ASP A 45 -28.09 -6.34 -14.76
C ASP A 45 -26.71 -5.87 -14.29
N VAL A 46 -25.87 -6.79 -13.80
CA VAL A 46 -24.51 -6.45 -13.39
C VAL A 46 -23.73 -5.89 -14.57
N ARG A 47 -23.70 -6.60 -15.70
CA ARG A 47 -22.99 -6.16 -16.90
C ARG A 47 -23.51 -4.81 -17.40
N GLU A 48 -24.83 -4.64 -17.46
CA GLU A 48 -25.43 -3.40 -17.94
C GLU A 48 -25.08 -2.22 -17.04
N LEU A 49 -25.21 -2.34 -15.73
CA LEU A 49 -24.96 -1.23 -14.83
C LEU A 49 -23.48 -0.92 -14.65
N THR A 50 -22.61 -1.93 -14.71
CA THR A 50 -21.15 -1.71 -14.72
C THR A 50 -20.73 -0.92 -15.96
N LEU A 51 -21.41 -1.08 -17.10
CA LEU A 51 -21.18 -0.25 -18.30
C LEU A 51 -21.82 1.14 -18.17
N PHE A 52 -23.02 1.24 -17.60
CA PHE A 52 -23.75 2.50 -17.49
C PHE A 52 -23.08 3.49 -16.53
N ILE A 53 -22.69 3.04 -15.34
CA ILE A 53 -22.25 3.89 -14.22
C ILE A 53 -21.04 4.74 -14.56
N PRO A 54 -19.93 4.21 -15.12
CA PRO A 54 -18.77 4.99 -15.53
C PRO A 54 -19.09 6.07 -16.57
N ASN A 55 -20.08 5.80 -17.43
CA ASN A 55 -20.48 6.68 -18.52
C ASN A 55 -21.55 7.72 -18.11
N ALA A 56 -22.10 7.61 -16.91
CA ALA A 56 -23.08 8.54 -16.40
C ALA A 56 -22.39 9.82 -15.91
N ALA A 57 -22.47 10.90 -16.71
CA ALA A 57 -21.87 12.19 -16.38
C ALA A 57 -22.14 12.70 -14.95
N PRO A 58 -23.33 12.53 -14.34
CA PRO A 58 -23.57 12.94 -12.96
C PRO A 58 -22.74 12.20 -11.89
N LEU A 59 -22.23 11.00 -12.20
CA LEU A 59 -21.48 10.17 -11.24
C LEU A 59 -19.97 10.36 -11.34
N SER A 60 -19.47 10.95 -12.42
CA SER A 60 -18.03 11.13 -12.66
C SER A 60 -17.30 11.78 -11.48
N THR A 61 -17.86 12.84 -10.90
CA THR A 61 -17.25 13.51 -9.74
C THR A 61 -17.17 12.60 -8.51
N ALA A 62 -18.19 11.78 -8.25
CA ALA A 62 -18.23 10.87 -7.11
C ALA A 62 -17.28 9.69 -7.29
N ILE A 63 -17.17 9.15 -8.52
CA ILE A 63 -16.19 8.12 -8.88
C ILE A 63 -14.78 8.65 -8.64
N ASN A 64 -14.43 9.81 -9.22
CA ASN A 64 -13.10 10.41 -9.04
C ASN A 64 -12.79 10.69 -7.56
N ALA A 65 -13.76 11.19 -6.80
CA ALA A 65 -13.58 11.40 -5.36
C ALA A 65 -13.36 10.10 -4.58
N THR A 66 -13.98 8.99 -5.01
CA THR A 66 -13.79 7.67 -4.42
C THR A 66 -12.38 7.16 -4.67
N ILE A 67 -11.92 7.21 -5.93
CA ILE A 67 -10.54 6.85 -6.33
C ILE A 67 -9.51 7.64 -5.51
N ASP A 68 -9.65 8.96 -5.47
CA ASP A 68 -8.79 9.87 -4.71
C ASP A 68 -8.70 9.52 -3.22
N ASN A 69 -9.83 9.15 -2.62
CA ASN A 69 -9.89 8.78 -1.21
C ASN A 69 -9.20 7.44 -0.94
N LEU A 70 -9.34 6.47 -1.85
CA LEU A 70 -8.67 5.17 -1.76
C LEU A 70 -7.15 5.33 -1.95
N LYS A 71 -6.70 6.10 -2.96
CA LYS A 71 -5.28 6.49 -3.14
C LYS A 71 -4.68 7.06 -1.84
N ARG A 72 -5.39 7.99 -1.18
CA ARG A 72 -4.95 8.59 0.09
C ARG A 72 -4.88 7.57 1.24
N LYS A 73 -5.75 6.56 1.27
CA LYS A 73 -5.74 5.51 2.29
C LYS A 73 -4.58 4.54 2.08
N ILE A 74 -4.28 4.16 0.84
CA ILE A 74 -3.11 3.36 0.47
C ILE A 74 -1.83 4.06 0.92
N LYS A 75 -1.67 5.34 0.53
CA LYS A 75 -0.50 6.15 0.92
C LYS A 75 -0.32 6.29 2.44
N ARG A 76 -1.40 6.20 3.21
CA ARG A 76 -1.38 6.26 4.68
C ARG A 76 -1.19 4.89 5.34
N GLY A 77 -1.19 3.79 4.58
CA GLY A 77 -1.13 2.43 5.09
C GLY A 77 -2.39 1.99 5.84
N VAL A 78 -3.54 2.61 5.55
CA VAL A 78 -4.84 2.32 6.20
C VAL A 78 -5.91 1.87 5.19
N TYR A 79 -5.47 1.39 4.03
CA TYR A 79 -6.33 0.76 3.04
C TYR A 79 -6.91 -0.54 3.61
N ASP A 80 -8.15 -0.81 3.26
CA ASP A 80 -8.96 -1.93 3.76
C ASP A 80 -9.98 -2.22 2.67
N GLU A 81 -9.91 -3.43 2.12
CA GLU A 81 -10.63 -3.86 0.92
C GLU A 81 -12.14 -3.90 1.17
N ASP A 82 -12.60 -4.44 2.30
CA ASP A 82 -14.02 -4.43 2.67
C ASP A 82 -14.59 -3.01 2.75
N LYS A 83 -13.80 -2.06 3.25
CA LYS A 83 -14.18 -0.64 3.26
C LYS A 83 -14.13 0.00 1.88
N ALA A 84 -13.28 -0.50 0.97
CA ALA A 84 -13.23 -0.06 -0.42
C ALA A 84 -14.49 -0.53 -1.16
N ILE A 85 -14.88 -1.80 -1.02
CA ILE A 85 -16.13 -2.36 -1.57
C ILE A 85 -17.32 -1.50 -1.11
N LYS A 86 -17.42 -1.18 0.18
CA LYS A 86 -18.48 -0.29 0.69
C LYS A 86 -18.48 1.11 0.07
N ALA A 87 -17.32 1.65 -0.29
CA ALA A 87 -17.25 2.93 -0.99
C ALA A 87 -17.85 2.80 -2.40
N TRP A 88 -17.53 1.70 -3.10
CA TRP A 88 -18.09 1.38 -4.42
C TRP A 88 -19.56 1.00 -4.38
N GLU A 89 -20.07 0.39 -3.30
CA GLU A 89 -21.51 0.15 -3.11
C GLU A 89 -22.31 1.45 -3.11
N ASN A 90 -21.77 2.53 -2.53
CA ASN A 90 -22.42 3.84 -2.57
C ASN A 90 -22.49 4.40 -4.01
N ILE A 91 -21.48 4.12 -4.83
CA ILE A 91 -21.47 4.49 -6.25
C ILE A 91 -22.47 3.62 -7.04
N ALA A 92 -22.47 2.31 -6.80
CA ALA A 92 -23.42 1.36 -7.40
C ALA A 92 -24.86 1.77 -7.10
N ASP A 93 -25.19 2.04 -5.83
CA ASP A 93 -26.52 2.49 -5.41
C ASP A 93 -26.92 3.82 -6.08
N ALA A 94 -26.00 4.78 -6.17
CA ALA A 94 -26.26 6.03 -6.88
C ALA A 94 -26.51 5.81 -8.37
N GLY A 95 -25.74 4.89 -8.97
CA GLY A 95 -25.88 4.39 -10.33
C GLY A 95 -27.24 3.79 -10.63
N ILE A 96 -27.67 2.84 -9.81
CA ILE A 96 -28.95 2.14 -9.93
C ILE A 96 -30.11 3.14 -9.85
N LYS A 97 -30.09 4.06 -8.88
CA LYS A 97 -31.11 5.11 -8.77
C LYS A 97 -31.14 6.01 -10.00
N LEU A 98 -29.98 6.33 -10.56
CA LEU A 98 -29.91 7.15 -11.76
C LEU A 98 -30.43 6.39 -12.99
N TYR A 99 -30.10 5.12 -13.11
CA TYR A 99 -30.57 4.24 -14.16
C TYR A 99 -32.09 4.08 -14.13
N ASP A 100 -32.69 3.76 -12.97
CA ASP A 100 -34.15 3.66 -12.81
C ASP A 100 -34.85 4.99 -13.18
N LYS A 101 -34.21 6.11 -12.88
CA LYS A 101 -34.74 7.43 -13.24
C LYS A 101 -34.78 7.66 -14.75
N TRP A 102 -33.82 7.13 -15.50
CA TRP A 102 -33.69 7.35 -16.95
C TRP A 102 -34.40 6.30 -17.79
N TYR A 103 -34.37 5.04 -17.35
CA TYR A 103 -34.81 3.89 -18.16
C TYR A 103 -35.84 3.00 -17.45
N GLY A 104 -36.01 3.15 -16.14
CA GLY A 104 -36.94 2.37 -15.34
C GLY A 104 -38.24 3.09 -15.03
N SER A 105 -38.64 3.03 -13.76
CA SER A 105 -39.91 3.58 -13.26
C SER A 105 -39.92 5.10 -13.12
N GLY A 106 -38.77 5.76 -13.29
CA GLY A 106 -38.61 7.21 -13.14
C GLY A 106 -38.50 7.67 -11.68
N ARG A 107 -38.51 6.75 -10.70
CA ARG A 107 -38.56 7.08 -9.26
C ARG A 107 -37.18 7.08 -8.57
N GLY A 108 -36.17 6.49 -9.20
CA GLY A 108 -34.86 6.28 -8.61
C GLY A 108 -34.88 5.24 -7.50
N SER A 109 -35.46 4.06 -7.77
CA SER A 109 -35.57 2.98 -6.80
C SER A 109 -34.36 2.05 -6.82
N LEU A 110 -33.88 1.67 -5.62
CA LEU A 110 -32.91 0.57 -5.46
C LEU A 110 -33.56 -0.81 -5.48
N THR A 111 -34.89 -0.86 -5.31
CA THR A 111 -35.64 -2.11 -5.18
C THR A 111 -35.82 -2.85 -6.50
N MET A 112 -35.32 -2.30 -7.61
CA MET A 112 -35.31 -2.98 -8.89
C MET A 112 -34.29 -4.12 -8.94
N LEU A 113 -33.28 -4.10 -8.06
CA LEU A 113 -32.27 -5.14 -7.92
C LEU A 113 -32.19 -5.64 -6.47
N ASP A 114 -32.00 -6.94 -6.32
CA ASP A 114 -31.68 -7.64 -5.08
C ASP A 114 -30.30 -7.22 -4.54
N LYS A 115 -30.06 -7.45 -3.25
CA LYS A 115 -28.82 -7.00 -2.60
C LYS A 115 -27.57 -7.68 -3.18
N PRO A 116 -27.54 -9.00 -3.42
CA PRO A 116 -26.40 -9.67 -4.05
C PRO A 116 -26.01 -9.03 -5.39
N THR A 117 -26.96 -8.78 -6.29
CA THR A 117 -26.67 -8.11 -7.57
C THR A 117 -26.08 -6.72 -7.39
N ARG A 118 -26.55 -5.92 -6.42
CA ARG A 118 -25.97 -4.59 -6.15
C ARG A 118 -24.54 -4.68 -5.63
N HIS A 119 -24.27 -5.65 -4.78
CA HIS A 119 -22.94 -5.89 -4.22
C HIS A 119 -21.96 -6.33 -5.32
N GLU A 120 -22.37 -7.24 -6.20
CA GLU A 120 -21.56 -7.68 -7.33
C GLU A 120 -21.22 -6.52 -8.29
N ILE A 121 -22.16 -5.60 -8.54
CA ILE A 121 -21.86 -4.37 -9.32
C ILE A 121 -20.76 -3.56 -8.64
N ALA A 122 -20.79 -3.43 -7.31
CA ALA A 122 -19.77 -2.70 -6.58
C ALA A 122 -18.39 -3.36 -6.67
N ILE A 123 -18.33 -4.70 -6.62
CA ILE A 123 -17.10 -5.46 -6.81
C ILE A 123 -16.54 -5.21 -8.22
N ARG A 124 -17.37 -5.32 -9.27
CA ARG A 124 -16.88 -5.08 -10.65
C ARG A 124 -16.40 -3.65 -10.87
N LEU A 125 -17.10 -2.67 -10.30
CA LEU A 125 -16.63 -1.28 -10.33
C LEU A 125 -15.32 -1.11 -9.55
N MET A 126 -15.12 -1.81 -8.45
CA MET A 126 -13.85 -1.77 -7.73
C MET A 126 -12.73 -2.32 -8.61
N ASP A 127 -12.93 -3.50 -9.19
CA ASP A 127 -11.96 -4.19 -10.04
C ASP A 127 -11.58 -3.36 -11.27
N ASP A 128 -12.58 -2.77 -11.96
CA ASP A 128 -12.37 -1.93 -13.15
C ASP A 128 -11.51 -0.68 -12.86
N TYR A 129 -11.49 -0.22 -11.61
CA TYR A 129 -10.78 0.97 -11.17
C TYR A 129 -9.58 0.67 -10.25
N ASP A 130 -9.27 -0.61 -10.00
CA ASP A 130 -8.19 -1.03 -9.10
C ASP A 130 -6.84 -0.49 -9.56
N GLU A 131 -6.53 -0.64 -10.86
CA GLU A 131 -5.29 -0.12 -11.45
C GLU A 131 -5.16 1.40 -11.25
N GLN A 132 -6.26 2.14 -11.44
CA GLN A 132 -6.26 3.58 -11.22
C GLN A 132 -6.06 3.94 -9.75
N VAL A 133 -6.61 3.16 -8.82
CA VAL A 133 -6.44 3.35 -7.38
C VAL A 133 -5.01 3.04 -6.93
N HIS A 134 -4.36 2.04 -7.54
CA HIS A 134 -3.01 1.60 -7.19
C HIS A 134 -1.89 2.25 -8.02
N GLU A 135 -2.22 3.06 -9.03
CA GLU A 135 -1.29 3.70 -9.97
C GLU A 135 -0.08 4.35 -9.27
N ASP A 136 -0.32 5.20 -8.26
CA ASP A 136 0.76 5.93 -7.57
C ASP A 136 1.74 4.97 -6.86
N ASP A 137 1.23 3.88 -6.29
CA ASP A 137 2.01 2.87 -5.55
C ASP A 137 2.83 1.98 -6.52
N VAL A 138 2.24 1.66 -7.67
CA VAL A 138 2.92 0.96 -8.77
C VAL A 138 4.06 1.82 -9.31
N GLN A 139 3.82 3.12 -9.56
CA GLN A 139 4.85 4.03 -10.07
C GLN A 139 6.00 4.22 -9.07
N GLU A 140 5.70 4.34 -7.77
CA GLU A 140 6.73 4.42 -6.73
C GLU A 140 7.54 3.12 -6.66
N SER A 141 6.88 1.97 -6.71
CA SER A 141 7.55 0.66 -6.72
C SER A 141 8.46 0.46 -7.95
N LEU A 142 8.01 0.91 -9.13
CA LEU A 142 8.80 0.90 -10.35
C LEU A 142 10.02 1.80 -10.24
N ARG A 143 9.82 3.03 -9.73
CA ARG A 143 10.90 3.99 -9.52
C ARG A 143 11.95 3.44 -8.56
N LEU A 144 11.54 2.87 -7.42
CA LEU A 144 12.48 2.26 -6.47
C LEU A 144 13.26 1.10 -7.09
N ARG A 145 12.60 0.28 -7.92
CA ARG A 145 13.27 -0.78 -8.67
C ARG A 145 14.29 -0.23 -9.66
N GLU A 146 13.98 0.87 -10.35
CA GLU A 146 14.92 1.54 -11.25
C GLU A 146 16.13 2.11 -10.47
N GLU A 147 15.89 2.81 -9.36
CA GLU A 147 16.94 3.36 -8.49
C GLU A 147 17.83 2.26 -7.88
N GLU A 148 17.27 1.11 -7.51
CA GLU A 148 18.04 -0.06 -7.06
C GLU A 148 18.81 -0.73 -8.20
N SER A 149 18.27 -0.72 -9.42
CA SER A 149 18.90 -1.32 -10.61
C SER A 149 20.12 -0.55 -11.13
N ASP A 150 20.23 0.74 -10.81
CA ASP A 150 21.37 1.59 -11.19
C ASP A 150 22.56 1.48 -10.23
N LYS A 151 22.42 0.73 -9.12
CA LYS A 151 23.56 0.44 -8.25
C LYS A 151 24.49 -0.57 -8.89
N ARG A 152 25.77 -0.19 -8.99
CA ARG A 152 26.84 -1.05 -9.53
C ARG A 152 28.05 -1.06 -8.62
N TRP A 153 28.80 -2.15 -8.70
CA TRP A 153 30.12 -2.22 -8.09
C TRP A 153 31.09 -1.35 -8.90
N LEU A 154 31.70 -0.38 -8.23
CA LEU A 154 32.79 0.43 -8.74
C LEU A 154 34.04 0.15 -7.92
N ASN A 155 35.19 0.16 -8.58
CA ASN A 155 36.49 -0.05 -7.95
C ASN A 155 37.28 1.26 -7.86
N THR A 156 38.00 1.41 -6.76
CA THR A 156 39.00 2.48 -6.60
C THR A 156 40.20 1.96 -5.81
N GLU A 157 41.35 2.59 -5.99
CA GLU A 157 42.58 2.24 -5.29
C GLU A 157 43.07 3.46 -4.51
N VAL A 158 43.30 3.25 -3.22
CA VAL A 158 43.73 4.31 -2.30
C VAL A 158 44.88 3.82 -1.44
N THR A 159 45.66 4.76 -0.89
CA THR A 159 46.67 4.39 0.10
C THR A 159 46.03 3.93 1.41
N LYS A 160 46.79 3.22 2.25
CA LYS A 160 46.33 2.81 3.60
C LYS A 160 45.81 3.95 4.47
N ASP A 161 46.37 5.15 4.35
CA ASP A 161 45.97 6.29 5.17
C ASP A 161 44.73 6.99 4.61
N GLU A 162 44.59 7.06 3.30
CA GLU A 162 43.35 7.51 2.63
C GLU A 162 42.20 6.55 2.88
N TYR A 163 42.45 5.24 2.87
CA TYR A 163 41.42 4.23 3.17
C TYR A 163 40.77 4.44 4.53
N LYS A 164 41.51 4.88 5.56
CA LYS A 164 40.91 5.17 6.88
C LYS A 164 39.85 6.27 6.80
N LYS A 165 40.10 7.29 5.99
CA LYS A 165 39.18 8.40 5.76
C LYS A 165 38.00 7.94 4.88
N LEU A 166 38.30 7.23 3.80
CA LEU A 166 37.29 6.69 2.88
C LEU A 166 36.34 5.71 3.58
N LYS A 167 36.86 4.76 4.36
CA LYS A 167 36.05 3.82 5.14
C LYS A 167 35.08 4.54 6.07
N LYS A 168 35.54 5.61 6.72
CA LYS A 168 34.67 6.43 7.58
C LYS A 168 33.55 7.07 6.76
N PHE A 169 33.87 7.69 5.63
CA PHE A 169 32.87 8.26 4.71
C PHE A 169 31.84 7.24 4.25
N LEU A 170 32.30 6.04 3.82
CA LEU A 170 31.41 4.98 3.34
C LEU A 170 30.45 4.50 4.43
N VAL A 171 30.94 4.30 5.66
CA VAL A 171 30.09 3.90 6.81
C VAL A 171 29.13 5.01 7.21
N ASP A 172 29.60 6.26 7.27
CA ASP A 172 28.76 7.41 7.65
C ASP A 172 27.64 7.68 6.63
N ASN A 173 27.75 7.17 5.39
CA ASN A 173 26.75 7.26 4.33
C ASN A 173 26.02 5.93 4.03
N ASP A 174 26.19 4.89 4.85
CA ASP A 174 25.59 3.56 4.65
C ASP A 174 25.89 2.92 3.27
N ILE A 175 27.09 3.17 2.74
CA ILE A 175 27.52 2.63 1.45
C ILE A 175 28.19 1.27 1.66
N LYS A 176 27.62 0.23 1.03
CA LYS A 176 28.17 -1.12 1.01
C LYS A 176 29.51 -1.13 0.27
N HIS A 177 30.51 -1.76 0.89
CA HIS A 177 31.86 -1.81 0.33
C HIS A 177 32.62 -3.06 0.76
N GLU A 178 33.58 -3.46 -0.07
CA GLU A 178 34.58 -4.49 0.20
C GLU A 178 35.97 -3.92 -0.02
N ALA A 179 36.95 -4.40 0.73
CA ALA A 179 38.32 -3.91 0.60
C ALA A 179 39.34 -5.02 0.77
N SER A 180 40.35 -5.02 -0.08
CA SER A 180 41.51 -5.91 0.00
C SER A 180 42.80 -5.09 -0.09
N GLY A 181 43.85 -5.51 0.62
CA GLY A 181 45.08 -4.74 0.74
C GLY A 181 46.31 -5.53 0.31
N ALA A 182 47.20 -4.86 -0.43
CA ALA A 182 48.54 -5.35 -0.75
C ALA A 182 49.57 -4.25 -0.47
N TYR A 183 50.48 -4.51 0.47
CA TYR A 183 51.49 -3.55 0.92
C TYR A 183 50.90 -2.20 1.34
N ASN A 184 51.10 -1.13 0.57
CA ASN A 184 50.64 0.23 0.89
C ASN A 184 49.39 0.66 0.12
N LEU A 185 48.89 -0.21 -0.77
CA LEU A 185 47.72 0.05 -1.61
C LEU A 185 46.54 -0.78 -1.11
N ILE A 186 45.36 -0.16 -1.07
CA ILE A 186 44.08 -0.80 -0.75
C ILE A 186 43.19 -0.69 -1.98
N HIS A 187 42.75 -1.84 -2.48
CA HIS A 187 41.69 -1.94 -3.47
C HIS A 187 40.34 -1.92 -2.75
N VAL A 188 39.46 -1.03 -3.15
CA VAL A 188 38.13 -0.86 -2.55
C VAL A 188 37.08 -1.01 -3.65
N GLU A 189 36.14 -1.90 -3.43
CA GLU A 189 34.94 -2.05 -4.23
C GLU A 189 33.77 -1.44 -3.47
N VAL A 190 33.00 -0.58 -4.11
CA VAL A 190 31.85 0.12 -3.52
C VAL A 190 30.60 -0.13 -4.37
N TYR A 191 29.48 -0.39 -3.71
CA TYR A 191 28.20 -0.61 -4.38
C TYR A 191 27.36 0.66 -4.28
N VAL A 192 27.30 1.42 -5.38
CA VAL A 192 26.78 2.79 -5.38
C VAL A 192 25.87 3.07 -6.57
N ASP A 193 24.88 3.94 -6.38
CA ASP A 193 24.12 4.60 -7.46
C ASP A 193 24.85 5.84 -8.01
N GLU A 194 24.29 6.52 -9.02
CA GLU A 194 24.92 7.72 -9.61
C GLU A 194 25.02 8.93 -8.64
N TYR A 195 24.14 9.04 -7.65
CA TYR A 195 24.17 10.11 -6.66
C TYR A 195 25.26 9.86 -5.60
N GLU A 196 25.32 8.65 -5.06
CA GLU A 196 26.35 8.17 -4.13
C GLU A 196 27.73 8.22 -4.80
N LYS A 197 27.83 7.82 -6.07
CA LYS A 197 29.04 7.94 -6.89
C LYS A 197 29.50 9.39 -7.01
N LYS A 198 28.59 10.34 -7.24
CA LYS A 198 28.95 11.77 -7.29
C LYS A 198 29.53 12.24 -5.96
N LYS A 199 28.86 11.94 -4.84
CA LYS A 199 29.37 12.27 -3.50
C LYS A 199 30.73 11.63 -3.22
N LEU A 200 30.91 10.38 -3.64
CA LEU A 200 32.15 9.65 -3.49
C LEU A 200 33.28 10.32 -4.27
N ASN A 201 33.04 10.70 -5.53
CA ASN A 201 34.03 11.42 -6.34
C ASN A 201 34.41 12.76 -5.70
N ASP A 202 33.41 13.56 -5.27
CA ASP A 202 33.67 14.83 -4.59
C ASP A 202 34.53 14.62 -3.32
N PHE A 203 34.30 13.52 -2.58
CA PHE A 203 35.10 13.17 -1.41
C PHE A 203 36.53 12.72 -1.79
N LEU A 204 36.68 11.89 -2.82
CA LEU A 204 37.99 11.41 -3.29
C LEU A 204 38.86 12.57 -3.77
N ASP A 205 38.28 13.56 -4.46
CA ASP A 205 39.00 14.77 -4.88
C ASP A 205 39.62 15.51 -3.68
N THR A 206 38.94 15.54 -2.52
CA THR A 206 39.50 16.15 -1.30
C THR A 206 40.71 15.41 -0.72
N LEU A 207 40.89 14.13 -1.08
CA LEU A 207 42.05 13.34 -0.65
C LEU A 207 43.28 13.70 -1.50
N ASP A 208 43.08 13.92 -2.80
CA ASP A 208 44.14 14.22 -3.77
C ASP A 208 44.75 15.62 -3.59
N GLU A 209 43.97 16.60 -3.11
CA GLU A 209 44.46 17.95 -2.80
C GLU A 209 45.52 17.98 -1.70
N GLY A 210 45.63 16.92 -0.88
CA GLY A 210 46.69 16.76 0.12
C GLY A 210 48.07 16.41 -0.45
N CYS A 211 48.17 15.99 -1.71
CA CYS A 211 49.40 15.46 -2.31
C CYS A 211 50.29 16.52 -3.01
N HIS A 212 49.79 17.72 -3.30
CA HIS A 212 50.58 18.75 -4.01
C HIS A 212 51.57 19.53 -3.13
N GLY A 213 51.63 19.25 -1.82
CA GLY A 213 52.57 19.90 -0.88
C GLY A 213 53.94 19.22 -0.71
N ARG A 214 54.22 18.11 -1.42
CA ARG A 214 55.43 17.29 -1.20
C ARG A 214 56.28 17.00 -2.45
N ARG A 215 56.35 17.96 -3.38
CA ARG A 215 57.43 18.02 -4.38
C ARG A 215 58.09 19.40 -4.34
N LYS A 216 59.14 19.51 -3.53
CA LYS A 216 60.27 20.44 -3.73
C LYS A 216 61.53 19.59 -3.79
#